data_AF-A0A443RWI1-F1
#
_entry.id   AF-A0A443RWI1-F1
#
_cell.length_a   1.000
_cell.length_b   1.000
_cell.length_c   1.000
_cell.angle_alpha   90.00
_cell.angle_beta   90.00
_cell.angle_gamma   90.00
#
_symmetry.space_group_name_H-M   'P 1'
#
loop_
_entity.id
_entity.type
_entity.pdbx_description
1 polymer ?
#
loop_
_entity_poly.entity_id
_entity_poly.type
_entity_poly.pdbx_seq_one_letter_code
_entity_poly.pdbx_strand_id
1 'polypeptide(L)'
;DERRINLMLKSFLKWCSSSEDPEEDQNINYERILLMLAHCEHSMAKSQQVLLMNRLEVQNYEELYTKIENGIDEAQDRIAKCKSELQKAKVIRKNKQEYDFLARIIVSHPDRKESLKRLALLEDEIKKLQQVKEELNKKVEKRRRQFQVLLTSAHELQMMLQEEENNIADTFDLNLLSVEGSKGNSDEATDSKEMMDTS
;
A
#
# COMPACT_ATOMS: atom_id res chain seq x y z
N ASP A 1 33.76 -66.13 44.08
CA ASP A 1 35.14 -66.52 44.47
C ASP A 1 35.27 -67.14 45.84
N GLU A 2 34.43 -66.76 46.80
CA GLU A 2 34.45 -67.31 48.16
C GLU A 2 34.43 -68.86 48.23
N ARG A 3 33.68 -69.53 47.36
CA ARG A 3 33.71 -71.01 47.25
C ARG A 3 35.05 -71.57 46.80
N ARG A 4 35.75 -70.90 45.86
CA ARG A 4 37.06 -71.32 45.34
C ARG A 4 38.17 -71.08 46.36
N ILE A 5 38.14 -69.92 47.01
CA ILE A 5 39.03 -69.58 48.12
C ILE A 5 38.86 -70.58 49.27
N ASN A 6 37.61 -70.86 49.69
CA ASN A 6 37.34 -71.85 50.73
C ASN A 6 37.81 -73.26 50.34
N LEU A 7 37.74 -73.64 49.06
CA LEU A 7 38.23 -74.94 48.58
C LEU A 7 39.76 -75.01 48.61
N MET A 8 40.44 -73.93 48.21
CA MET A 8 41.90 -73.81 48.29
C MET A 8 42.37 -73.87 49.75
N LEU A 9 41.70 -73.14 50.64
CA LEU A 9 42.00 -73.08 52.06
C LEU A 9 41.80 -74.45 52.75
N LYS A 10 40.74 -75.18 52.39
CA LYS A 10 40.54 -76.57 52.84
C LYS A 10 41.60 -77.53 52.30
N SER A 11 42.00 -77.39 51.04
CA SER A 11 43.09 -78.19 50.45
C SER A 11 44.43 -77.92 51.12
N PHE A 12 44.71 -76.65 51.45
CA PHE A 12 45.90 -76.23 52.17
C PHE A 12 45.95 -76.78 53.59
N LEU A 13 44.86 -76.63 54.36
CA LEU A 13 44.77 -77.18 55.72
C LEU A 13 44.94 -78.70 55.74
N LYS A 14 44.37 -79.40 54.74
CA LYS A 14 44.56 -80.84 54.57
C LYS A 14 46.02 -81.19 54.29
N TRP A 15 46.67 -80.48 53.39
CA TRP A 15 48.09 -80.67 53.07
C TRP A 15 49.00 -80.44 54.29
N CYS A 16 48.73 -79.41 55.11
CA CYS A 16 49.46 -79.18 56.36
C CYS A 16 49.27 -80.28 57.42
N SER A 17 48.17 -81.03 57.35
CA SER A 17 47.87 -82.12 58.30
C SER A 17 48.36 -83.49 57.82
N SER A 18 48.89 -83.58 56.60
CA SER A 18 49.24 -84.81 55.87
C SER A 18 50.72 -85.22 56.02
N SER A 19 51.34 -84.98 57.18
CA SER A 19 52.79 -85.14 57.39
C SER A 19 53.34 -86.57 57.22
N GLU A 20 52.48 -87.58 57.11
CA GLU A 20 52.84 -89.00 56.96
C GLU A 20 52.67 -89.54 55.52
N ASP A 21 52.15 -88.72 54.59
CA ASP A 21 51.94 -89.14 53.19
C ASP A 21 53.28 -89.21 52.41
N PRO A 22 53.41 -90.08 51.38
CA PRO A 22 54.59 -90.15 50.52
C PRO A 22 54.96 -88.79 49.90
N GLU A 23 56.26 -88.50 49.76
CA GLU A 23 56.75 -87.21 49.22
C GLU A 23 56.15 -86.86 47.85
N GLU A 24 55.88 -87.85 47.01
CA GLU A 24 55.28 -87.68 45.68
C GLU A 24 53.84 -87.15 45.76
N ASP A 25 53.03 -87.64 46.72
CA ASP A 25 51.67 -87.17 46.97
C ASP A 25 51.65 -85.77 47.59
N GLN A 26 52.63 -85.47 48.45
CA GLN A 26 52.79 -84.13 49.02
C GLN A 26 53.09 -83.10 47.92
N ASN A 27 53.94 -83.45 46.95
CA ASN A 27 54.30 -82.59 45.84
C ASN A 27 53.12 -82.34 44.87
N ILE A 28 52.35 -83.38 44.55
CA ILE A 28 51.13 -83.25 43.72
C ILE A 28 50.10 -82.33 44.39
N ASN A 29 49.91 -82.45 45.71
CA ASN A 29 48.99 -81.58 46.44
C ASN A 29 49.47 -80.13 46.50
N TYR A 30 50.78 -79.91 46.61
CA TYR A 30 51.39 -78.58 46.57
C TYR A 30 51.17 -77.89 45.22
N GLU A 31 51.47 -78.57 44.10
CA GLU A 31 51.20 -78.08 42.74
C GLU A 31 49.71 -77.77 42.52
N ARG A 32 48.81 -78.61 43.06
CA ARG A 32 47.37 -78.35 43.01
C ARG A 32 46.99 -77.07 43.75
N ILE A 33 47.56 -76.82 44.93
CA ILE A 33 47.28 -75.62 45.72
C ILE A 33 47.80 -74.37 44.98
N LEU A 34 49.00 -74.44 44.39
CA LEU A 34 49.55 -73.37 43.55
C LEU A 34 48.63 -73.04 42.37
N LEU A 35 48.13 -74.06 41.66
CA LEU A 35 47.19 -73.87 40.56
C LEU A 35 45.88 -73.22 41.03
N MET A 36 45.36 -73.63 42.18
CA MET A 36 44.16 -73.04 42.77
C MET A 36 44.37 -71.57 43.18
N LEU A 37 45.56 -71.23 43.69
CA LEU A 37 45.94 -69.85 44.00
C LEU A 37 46.00 -68.99 42.73
N ALA A 38 46.72 -69.45 41.70
CA ALA A 38 46.82 -68.75 40.42
C ALA A 38 45.44 -68.52 39.77
N HIS A 39 44.53 -69.50 39.87
CA HIS A 39 43.15 -69.34 39.41
C HIS A 39 42.40 -68.26 40.22
N CYS A 40 42.57 -68.20 41.55
CA CYS A 40 41.93 -67.19 42.38
C CYS A 40 42.45 -65.78 42.03
N GLU A 41 43.76 -65.64 41.86
CA GLU A 41 44.41 -64.38 41.45
C GLU A 41 43.89 -63.92 40.08
N HIS A 42 43.83 -64.82 39.10
CA HIS A 42 43.31 -64.50 37.77
C HIS A 42 41.84 -64.06 37.81
N SER A 43 41.01 -64.75 38.60
CA SER A 43 39.59 -64.40 38.78
C SER A 43 39.44 -63.00 39.40
N MET A 44 40.25 -62.68 40.40
CA MET A 44 40.25 -61.37 41.07
C MET A 44 40.69 -60.26 40.11
N ALA A 45 41.79 -60.45 39.39
CA ALA A 45 42.29 -59.49 38.40
C ALA A 45 41.26 -59.25 37.29
N LYS A 46 40.59 -60.30 36.80
CA LYS A 46 39.50 -60.19 35.84
C LYS A 46 38.34 -59.36 36.39
N SER A 47 37.90 -59.62 37.63
CA SER A 47 36.81 -58.86 38.26
C SER A 47 37.16 -57.37 38.41
N GLN A 48 38.41 -57.06 38.76
CA GLN A 48 38.89 -55.68 38.84
C GLN A 48 38.88 -54.99 37.48
N GLN A 49 39.31 -55.69 36.42
CA GLN A 49 39.29 -55.14 35.06
C GLN A 49 37.86 -54.89 34.56
N VAL A 50 36.93 -55.79 34.86
CA VAL A 50 35.50 -55.60 34.54
C VAL A 50 34.94 -54.39 35.28
N LEU A 51 35.29 -54.20 36.56
CA LEU A 51 34.87 -53.01 37.31
C LEU A 51 35.39 -51.72 36.67
N LEU A 52 36.67 -51.69 36.26
CA LEU A 52 37.26 -50.54 35.58
C LEU A 52 36.57 -50.27 34.23
N MET A 53 36.34 -51.31 33.44
CA MET A 53 35.63 -51.21 32.16
C MET A 53 34.22 -50.66 32.35
N ASN A 54 33.45 -51.19 33.30
CA ASN A 54 32.11 -50.69 33.60
C ASN A 54 32.11 -49.22 34.02
N ARG A 55 33.10 -48.78 34.82
CA ARG A 55 33.22 -47.36 35.21
C ARG A 55 33.47 -46.45 34.02
N LEU A 56 34.36 -46.85 33.11
CA LEU A 56 34.61 -46.10 31.88
C LEU A 56 33.38 -46.09 30.97
N GLU A 57 32.64 -47.20 30.91
CA GLU A 57 31.41 -47.29 30.11
C GLU A 57 30.34 -46.32 30.63
N VAL A 58 30.15 -46.24 31.95
CA VAL A 58 29.23 -45.26 32.57
C VAL A 58 29.61 -43.83 32.22
N GLN A 59 30.89 -43.48 32.33
CA GLN A 59 31.37 -42.13 31.95
C GLN A 59 31.11 -41.84 30.47
N ASN A 60 31.36 -42.80 29.59
CA ASN A 60 31.08 -42.64 28.17
C ASN A 60 29.59 -42.47 27.87
N TYR A 61 28.71 -43.19 28.60
CA TYR A 61 27.27 -42.98 28.48
C TYR A 61 26.85 -41.60 28.97
N GLU A 62 27.39 -41.10 30.09
CA GLU A 62 27.13 -39.74 30.58
C GLU A 62 27.55 -38.67 29.56
N GLU A 63 28.74 -38.81 28.96
CA GLU A 63 29.18 -37.94 27.87
C GLU A 63 28.28 -38.03 26.63
N LEU A 64 27.80 -39.23 26.30
CA LEU A 64 26.89 -39.41 25.17
C LEU A 64 25.53 -38.75 25.44
N TYR A 65 24.99 -38.86 26.66
CA TYR A 65 23.75 -38.20 27.06
C TYR A 65 23.87 -36.68 26.93
N THR A 66 24.94 -36.08 27.48
CA THR A 66 25.16 -34.64 27.36
C THR A 66 25.32 -34.17 25.92
N LYS A 67 26.00 -34.94 25.07
CA LYS A 67 26.09 -34.65 23.62
C LYS A 67 24.72 -34.70 22.94
N ILE A 68 23.88 -35.67 23.29
CA ILE A 68 22.53 -35.78 22.74
C ILE A 68 21.66 -34.60 23.20
N GLU A 69 21.70 -34.24 24.48
CA GLU A 69 20.96 -33.09 25.04
C GLU A 69 21.36 -31.78 24.34
N ASN A 70 22.66 -31.51 24.22
CA ASN A 70 23.16 -30.35 23.48
C ASN A 70 22.70 -30.37 22.01
N GLY A 71 22.72 -31.54 21.37
CA GLY A 71 22.23 -31.69 19.99
C GLY A 71 20.72 -31.42 19.85
N ILE A 72 19.92 -31.78 20.86
CA ILE A 72 18.49 -31.48 20.92
C ILE A 72 18.29 -29.97 21.08
N ASP A 73 19.00 -29.32 21.99
CA ASP A 73 18.88 -27.87 22.22
C ASP A 73 19.28 -27.08 20.98
N GLU A 74 20.38 -27.44 20.32
CA GLU A 74 20.78 -26.84 19.05
C GLU A 74 19.73 -27.04 17.96
N ALA A 75 19.11 -28.21 17.88
CA ALA A 75 18.05 -28.48 16.92
C ALA A 75 16.81 -27.62 17.20
N GLN A 76 16.43 -27.46 18.48
CA GLN A 76 15.33 -26.58 18.89
C GLN A 76 15.62 -25.12 18.52
N ASP A 77 16.83 -24.65 18.76
CA ASP A 77 17.28 -23.30 18.37
C ASP A 77 17.23 -23.09 16.86
N ARG A 78 17.69 -24.08 16.08
CA ARG A 78 17.60 -24.05 14.61
C ARG A 78 16.15 -23.97 14.15
N ILE A 79 15.24 -24.73 14.77
CA ILE A 79 13.81 -24.69 14.46
C ILE A 79 13.23 -23.31 14.78
N ALA A 80 13.56 -22.73 15.93
CA ALA A 80 13.09 -21.40 16.32
C ALA A 80 13.56 -20.31 15.33
N LYS A 81 14.84 -20.35 14.93
CA LYS A 81 15.40 -19.45 13.90
C LYS A 81 14.68 -19.62 12.56
N CYS A 82 14.54 -20.86 12.08
CA CYS A 82 13.87 -21.15 10.82
C CYS A 82 12.40 -20.69 10.82
N LYS A 83 11.69 -20.82 11.96
CA LYS A 83 10.31 -20.33 12.12
C LYS A 83 10.23 -18.80 12.00
N SER A 84 11.17 -18.09 12.61
CA SER A 84 11.26 -16.62 12.52
C SER A 84 11.57 -16.16 11.09
N GLU A 85 12.53 -16.80 10.43
CA GLU A 85 12.87 -16.54 9.03
C GLU A 85 11.69 -16.81 8.09
N LEU A 86 10.95 -17.90 8.30
CA LEU A 86 9.76 -18.23 7.54
C LEU A 86 8.68 -17.16 7.70
N GLN A 87 8.48 -16.62 8.90
CA GLN A 87 7.53 -15.52 9.12
C GLN A 87 7.96 -14.26 8.34
N LYS A 88 9.24 -13.90 8.40
CA LYS A 88 9.78 -12.76 7.62
C LYS A 88 9.60 -12.98 6.12
N ALA A 89 9.92 -14.17 5.61
CA ALA A 89 9.76 -14.52 4.20
C ALA A 89 8.29 -14.46 3.75
N LYS A 90 7.34 -14.88 4.59
CA LYS A 90 5.90 -14.74 4.31
C LYS A 90 5.47 -13.29 4.16
N VAL A 91 5.94 -12.40 5.03
CA VAL A 91 5.65 -10.96 4.93
C VAL A 91 6.22 -10.38 3.64
N ILE A 92 7.49 -10.68 3.33
CA ILE A 92 8.12 -10.22 2.08
C ILE A 92 7.34 -10.70 0.85
N ARG A 93 6.89 -11.97 0.84
CA ARG A 93 6.08 -12.52 -0.24
C ARG A 93 4.74 -11.79 -0.37
N LYS A 94 4.05 -11.51 0.73
CA LYS A 94 2.79 -10.76 0.73
C LYS A 94 2.98 -9.36 0.17
N ASN A 95 4.00 -8.65 0.65
CA ASN A 95 4.32 -7.30 0.17
C ASN A 95 4.65 -7.32 -1.33
N LYS A 96 5.45 -8.30 -1.80
CA LYS A 96 5.74 -8.46 -3.22
C LYS A 96 4.47 -8.66 -4.06
N GLN A 97 3.54 -9.50 -3.60
CA GLN A 97 2.27 -9.71 -4.28
C GLN A 97 1.41 -8.43 -4.33
N GLU A 98 1.38 -7.65 -3.24
CA GLU A 98 0.69 -6.36 -3.20
C GLU A 98 1.32 -5.34 -4.18
N TYR A 99 2.65 -5.28 -4.26
CA TYR A 99 3.35 -4.45 -5.24
C TYR A 99 3.09 -4.91 -6.68
N ASP A 100 3.15 -6.21 -6.96
CA ASP A 100 2.87 -6.77 -8.29
C ASP A 100 1.41 -6.52 -8.71
N PHE A 101 0.48 -6.54 -7.75
CA PHE A 101 -0.92 -6.20 -7.99
C PHE A 101 -1.09 -4.71 -8.31
N LEU A 102 -0.51 -3.83 -7.49
CA LEU A 102 -0.58 -2.39 -7.71
C LEU A 102 0.11 -1.98 -9.02
N ALA A 103 1.25 -2.58 -9.35
CA ALA A 103 1.95 -2.37 -10.61
C ALA A 103 1.08 -2.74 -11.81
N ARG A 104 0.35 -3.85 -11.75
CA ARG A 104 -0.62 -4.24 -12.79
C ARG A 104 -1.73 -3.19 -12.97
N ILE A 105 -2.26 -2.65 -11.87
CA ILE A 105 -3.25 -1.56 -11.94
C ILE A 105 -2.62 -0.31 -12.58
N ILE A 106 -1.42 0.09 -12.15
CA ILE A 106 -0.73 1.28 -12.70
C ILE A 106 -0.50 1.14 -14.21
N VAL A 107 -0.09 -0.02 -14.69
CA VAL A 107 0.12 -0.27 -16.14
C VAL A 107 -1.19 -0.22 -16.93
N SER A 108 -2.35 -0.50 -16.30
CA SER A 108 -3.65 -0.37 -16.98
C SER A 108 -4.05 1.09 -17.24
N HIS A 109 -3.50 2.03 -16.47
CA HIS A 109 -3.74 3.45 -16.69
C HIS A 109 -2.75 4.02 -17.74
N PRO A 110 -3.18 5.03 -18.52
CA PRO A 110 -2.32 5.62 -19.54
C PRO A 110 -1.11 6.31 -18.91
N ASP A 111 0.00 6.34 -19.66
CA ASP A 111 1.23 6.97 -19.18
C ASP A 111 0.97 8.44 -18.81
N ARG A 112 1.49 8.82 -17.65
CA ARG A 112 1.30 10.16 -17.08
C ARG A 112 1.84 11.22 -18.02
N LYS A 113 2.97 10.96 -18.69
CA LYS A 113 3.58 11.92 -19.62
C LYS A 113 2.73 12.14 -20.87
N GLU A 114 2.16 11.07 -21.43
CA GLU A 114 1.29 11.19 -22.60
C GLU A 114 -0.01 11.93 -22.24
N SER A 115 -0.59 11.62 -21.09
CA SER A 115 -1.79 12.30 -20.59
C SER A 115 -1.56 13.79 -20.35
N LEU A 116 -0.40 14.17 -19.77
CA LEU A 116 -0.02 15.58 -19.59
C LEU A 116 0.19 16.31 -20.91
N LYS A 117 0.78 15.66 -21.92
CA LYS A 117 0.91 16.24 -23.27
C LYS A 117 -0.45 16.48 -23.91
N ARG A 118 -1.38 15.52 -23.83
CA ARG A 118 -2.76 15.71 -24.32
C ARG A 118 -3.44 16.87 -23.60
N LEU A 119 -3.31 16.97 -22.27
CA LEU A 119 -3.84 18.08 -21.50
C LEU A 119 -3.32 19.44 -21.99
N ALA A 120 -2.01 19.57 -22.17
CA ALA A 120 -1.41 20.81 -22.67
C ALA A 120 -1.92 21.19 -24.08
N LEU A 121 -2.08 20.20 -24.97
CA LEU A 121 -2.64 20.44 -26.30
C LEU A 121 -4.10 20.91 -26.23
N LEU A 122 -4.92 20.26 -25.41
CA LEU A 122 -6.31 20.66 -25.19
C LEU A 122 -6.41 22.06 -24.57
N GLU A 123 -5.54 22.41 -23.62
CA GLU A 123 -5.50 23.76 -23.04
C GLU A 123 -5.20 24.82 -24.09
N ASP A 124 -4.25 24.57 -24.99
CA ASP A 124 -3.93 25.48 -26.09
C ASP A 124 -5.08 25.58 -27.11
N GLU A 125 -5.77 24.47 -27.39
CA GLU A 125 -6.94 24.48 -28.26
C GLU A 125 -8.10 25.27 -27.64
N ILE A 126 -8.35 25.11 -26.34
CA ILE A 126 -9.35 25.89 -25.60
C ILE A 126 -9.01 27.38 -25.67
N LYS A 127 -7.74 27.78 -25.46
CA LYS A 127 -7.33 29.18 -25.58
C LYS A 127 -7.57 29.73 -26.98
N LYS A 128 -7.25 28.96 -28.03
CA LYS A 128 -7.51 29.35 -29.43
C LYS A 128 -9.01 29.52 -29.68
N LEU A 129 -9.84 28.57 -29.25
CA LEU A 129 -11.29 28.66 -29.39
C LEU A 129 -11.89 29.84 -28.62
N GLN A 130 -11.37 30.14 -27.42
CA GLN A 130 -11.76 31.33 -26.67
C GLN A 130 -11.43 32.63 -27.42
N GLN A 131 -10.23 32.74 -28.01
CA GLN A 131 -9.85 33.88 -28.84
C GLN A 131 -10.79 34.03 -30.04
N VAL A 132 -11.03 32.95 -30.78
CA VAL A 132 -11.94 32.96 -31.95
C VAL A 132 -13.36 33.36 -31.54
N LYS A 133 -13.86 32.83 -30.41
CA LYS A 133 -15.17 33.22 -29.86
C LYS A 133 -15.21 34.71 -29.54
N GLU A 134 -14.18 35.25 -28.93
CA GLU A 134 -14.11 36.66 -28.57
C GLU A 134 -14.06 37.58 -29.80
N GLU A 135 -13.29 37.19 -30.82
CA GLU A 135 -13.26 37.88 -32.11
C GLU A 135 -14.62 37.86 -32.82
N LEU A 136 -15.29 36.71 -32.81
CA LEU A 136 -16.62 36.57 -33.41
C LEU A 136 -17.65 37.43 -32.67
N ASN A 137 -17.62 37.43 -31.32
CA ASN A 137 -18.46 38.30 -30.51
C ASN A 137 -18.21 39.78 -30.83
N LYS A 138 -16.95 40.20 -30.99
CA LYS A 138 -16.61 41.57 -31.41
C LYS A 138 -17.20 41.91 -32.78
N LYS A 139 -17.18 40.97 -33.74
CA LYS A 139 -17.80 41.17 -35.07
C LYS A 139 -19.33 41.29 -34.98
N VAL A 140 -19.98 40.44 -34.19
CA VAL A 140 -21.43 40.49 -33.97
C VAL A 140 -21.82 41.82 -33.32
N GLU A 141 -21.09 42.25 -32.30
CA GLU A 141 -21.37 43.51 -31.61
C GLU A 141 -21.18 44.73 -32.53
N LYS A 142 -20.17 44.72 -33.40
CA LYS A 142 -20.01 45.74 -34.45
C LYS A 142 -21.21 45.77 -35.39
N ARG A 143 -21.68 44.61 -35.87
CA ARG A 143 -22.86 44.55 -36.75
C ARG A 143 -24.14 44.98 -36.03
N ARG A 144 -24.29 44.64 -34.75
CA ARG A 144 -25.42 45.10 -33.92
C ARG A 144 -25.43 46.63 -33.82
N ARG A 145 -24.27 47.26 -33.58
CA ARG A 145 -24.15 48.73 -33.58
C ARG A 145 -24.45 49.34 -34.95
N GLN A 146 -23.92 48.76 -36.04
CA GLN A 146 -24.22 49.23 -37.39
C GLN A 146 -25.72 49.13 -37.72
N PHE A 147 -26.37 48.04 -37.32
CA PHE A 147 -27.81 47.85 -37.49
C PHE A 147 -28.61 48.83 -36.63
N GLN A 148 -28.19 49.11 -35.40
CA GLN A 148 -28.79 50.13 -34.55
C GLN A 148 -28.76 51.50 -35.21
N VAL A 149 -27.62 51.89 -35.80
CA VAL A 149 -27.48 53.15 -36.53
C VAL A 149 -28.42 53.19 -37.75
N LEU A 150 -28.44 52.13 -38.56
CA LEU A 150 -29.37 52.04 -39.70
C LEU A 150 -30.83 52.12 -39.28
N LEU A 151 -31.20 51.48 -38.15
CA LEU A 151 -32.56 51.52 -37.61
C LEU A 151 -32.93 52.93 -37.15
N THR A 152 -32.02 53.64 -36.47
CA THR A 152 -32.21 55.04 -36.08
C THR A 152 -32.37 55.94 -37.31
N SER A 153 -31.50 55.82 -38.32
CA SER A 153 -31.62 56.60 -39.56
C SER A 153 -32.90 56.29 -40.35
N ALA A 154 -33.35 55.03 -40.36
CA ALA A 154 -34.63 54.66 -40.96
C ALA A 154 -35.81 55.27 -40.20
N HIS A 155 -35.74 55.32 -38.87
CA HIS A 155 -36.75 55.96 -38.03
C HIS A 155 -36.76 57.49 -38.21
N GLU A 156 -35.60 58.13 -38.32
CA GLU A 156 -35.45 59.55 -38.64
C GLU A 156 -36.03 59.87 -40.02
N LEU A 157 -35.76 59.05 -41.04
CA LEU A 157 -36.37 59.20 -42.37
C LEU A 157 -37.89 59.01 -42.32
N GLN A 158 -38.38 58.06 -41.53
CA GLN A 158 -39.82 57.88 -41.32
C GLN A 158 -40.44 59.10 -40.63
N MET A 159 -39.76 59.69 -39.65
CA MET A 159 -40.19 60.93 -38.99
C MET A 159 -40.19 62.11 -39.98
N MET A 160 -39.15 62.26 -40.82
CA MET A 160 -39.11 63.31 -41.84
C MET A 160 -40.21 63.13 -42.90
N LEU A 161 -40.49 61.90 -43.35
CA LEU A 161 -41.61 61.63 -44.26
C LEU A 161 -42.96 61.97 -43.61
N GLN A 162 -43.11 61.69 -42.31
CA GLN A 162 -44.32 62.01 -41.56
C GLN A 162 -44.45 63.53 -41.32
N GLU A 163 -43.33 64.24 -41.11
CA GLU A 163 -43.27 65.70 -41.09
C GLU A 163 -43.53 66.32 -42.47
N GLU A 164 -43.09 65.71 -43.56
CA GLU A 164 -43.42 66.12 -44.93
C GLU A 164 -44.90 65.89 -45.25
N GLU A 165 -45.51 64.77 -44.84
CA GLU A 165 -46.96 64.55 -44.93
C GLU A 165 -47.75 65.63 -44.17
N ASN A 166 -47.31 65.98 -42.96
CA ASN A 166 -47.92 67.03 -42.16
C ASN A 166 -47.73 68.42 -42.79
N ASN A 167 -46.56 68.73 -43.36
CA ASN A 167 -46.32 69.99 -44.08
C ASN A 167 -47.07 70.08 -45.43
N ILE A 168 -47.32 68.95 -46.10
CA ILE A 168 -48.18 68.89 -47.29
C ILE A 168 -49.65 69.14 -46.88
N ALA A 169 -50.08 68.66 -45.71
CA ALA A 169 -51.39 69.03 -45.15
C ALA A 169 -51.48 70.53 -44.82
N ASP A 170 -50.43 71.11 -44.23
CA ASP A 170 -50.38 72.55 -43.89
C ASP A 170 -50.33 73.47 -45.14
N THR A 171 -49.73 73.02 -46.24
CA THR A 171 -49.75 73.77 -47.52
C THR A 171 -51.08 73.66 -48.27
N PHE A 172 -51.85 72.59 -48.06
CA PHE A 172 -53.25 72.50 -48.52
C PHE A 172 -54.19 73.40 -47.71
N ASP A 173 -53.96 73.56 -46.40
CA ASP A 173 -54.77 74.43 -45.53
C ASP A 173 -54.54 75.93 -45.79
N LEU A 174 -53.32 76.35 -46.17
CA LEU A 174 -53.04 77.76 -46.47
C LEU A 174 -53.67 78.26 -47.79
N ASN A 175 -53.96 77.35 -48.73
CA ASN A 175 -54.58 77.69 -50.02
C ASN A 175 -56.13 77.67 -49.99
N LEU A 176 -56.74 77.16 -48.92
CA LEU A 176 -58.20 77.08 -48.76
C LEU A 176 -58.81 78.32 -48.08
N LEU A 177 -58.01 79.10 -47.32
CA LEU A 177 -58.51 80.26 -46.55
C LEU A 177 -58.51 81.60 -47.30
N SER A 178 -58.13 81.66 -48.59
CA SER A 178 -58.01 82.91 -49.35
C SER A 178 -59.10 83.17 -50.42
N VAL A 179 -60.08 82.26 -50.59
CA VAL A 179 -61.02 82.31 -51.75
C VAL A 179 -62.51 82.52 -51.40
N GLU A 180 -62.91 82.57 -50.13
CA GLU A 180 -64.30 82.95 -49.76
C GLU A 180 -64.23 84.02 -48.67
N GLY A 181 -64.77 85.23 -48.79
CA GLY A 181 -65.76 85.77 -49.70
C GLY A 181 -66.46 86.88 -48.93
N SER A 182 -66.27 88.12 -49.38
CA SER A 182 -66.94 89.31 -48.87
C SER A 182 -68.46 89.24 -49.00
N LYS A 183 -69.23 89.69 -47.99
CA LYS A 183 -70.22 90.81 -48.04
C LYS A 183 -71.41 90.66 -47.06
N GLY A 184 -71.73 91.78 -46.38
CA GLY A 184 -73.06 92.19 -45.90
C GLY A 184 -73.25 92.06 -44.38
N ASN A 185 -73.00 93.11 -43.56
CA ASN A 185 -73.92 94.21 -43.16
C ASN A 185 -75.20 93.67 -42.46
N SER A 186 -75.60 94.07 -41.24
CA SER A 186 -75.62 95.43 -40.67
C SER A 186 -75.95 95.42 -39.15
N ASP A 187 -75.72 96.58 -38.51
CA ASP A 187 -76.39 97.17 -37.33
C ASP A 187 -76.26 96.42 -35.97
N GLU A 188 -76.15 97.02 -34.78
CA GLU A 188 -76.15 98.38 -34.24
C GLU A 188 -75.63 98.26 -32.78
N ALA A 189 -75.00 99.32 -32.25
CA ALA A 189 -74.99 99.80 -30.84
C ALA A 189 -74.85 98.77 -29.68
N THR A 190 -73.96 98.87 -28.69
CA THR A 190 -73.68 99.93 -27.71
C THR A 190 -72.59 99.37 -26.78
N ASP A 191 -71.49 100.08 -26.53
CA ASP A 191 -71.23 100.78 -25.26
C ASP A 191 -70.57 99.92 -24.15
N SER A 192 -69.44 100.44 -23.66
CA SER A 192 -68.83 100.23 -22.33
C SER A 192 -68.25 98.85 -21.99
N LYS A 193 -67.20 98.67 -21.17
CA LYS A 193 -66.14 99.47 -20.52
C LYS A 193 -65.36 98.46 -19.62
N GLU A 194 -64.14 98.81 -19.23
CA GLU A 194 -63.28 98.19 -18.18
C GLU A 194 -62.60 96.85 -18.52
N MET A 195 -61.27 96.78 -18.68
CA MET A 195 -60.16 96.95 -17.71
C MET A 195 -60.29 96.15 -16.42
N MET A 196 -59.45 95.10 -16.30
CA MET A 196 -58.50 94.84 -15.20
C MET A 196 -57.91 93.44 -15.48
N ASP A 197 -56.64 93.30 -15.87
CA ASP A 197 -55.45 93.42 -15.02
C ASP A 197 -55.62 92.67 -13.70
N THR A 198 -54.96 91.53 -13.55
CA THR A 198 -53.93 91.30 -12.50
C THR A 198 -53.52 89.83 -12.45
N SER A 199 -52.21 89.65 -12.63
CA SER A 199 -51.28 88.77 -11.90
C SER A 199 -51.66 87.33 -11.54
#